data_AF-A0A8I1DT61-F1
#
_entry.id   AF-A0A8I1DT61-F1
#
_cell.length_a   1.000
_cell.length_b   1.000
_cell.length_c   1.000
_cell.angle_alpha   90.00
_cell.angle_beta   90.00
_cell.angle_gamma   90.00
#
_symmetry.space_group_name_H-M   'P 1'
#
loop_
_entity.id
_entity.type
_entity.pdbx_description
1 polymer ?
#
loop_
_entity_poly.entity_id
_entity_poly.type
_entity_poly.pdbx_seq_one_letter_code
_entity_poly.pdbx_strand_id
1 'polypeptide(L)'
;IAIGAMIDAAIVMIENAHKHLEAYDHAHPGEPITPARRWELVATSAAEVGPALFFSLLIITLSFIPVFSLEGQEGKLFAPLA
;
A
#
# COMPACT_ATOMS: atom_id res chain seq x y z
N ILE A 1 -2.10 10.18 -11.98
CA ILE A 1 -0.95 9.27 -11.71
C ILE A 1 -0.91 8.92 -10.22
N ALA A 2 -0.74 9.89 -9.32
CA ALA A 2 -0.69 9.64 -7.87
C ALA A 2 -1.90 8.87 -7.30
N ILE A 3 -3.13 9.19 -7.73
CA ILE A 3 -4.34 8.46 -7.31
C ILE A 3 -4.25 6.96 -7.65
N GLY A 4 -3.72 6.63 -8.83
CA GLY A 4 -3.55 5.23 -9.24
C GLY A 4 -2.55 4.48 -8.37
N ALA A 5 -1.40 5.10 -8.07
CA ALA A 5 -0.38 4.53 -7.20
C ALA A 5 -0.87 4.37 -5.74
N MET A 6 -1.66 5.33 -5.23
CA MET A 6 -2.24 5.21 -3.89
C MET A 6 -3.28 4.10 -3.80
N ILE A 7 -4.12 3.96 -4.82
CA ILE A 7 -5.15 2.91 -4.86
C ILE A 7 -4.51 1.53 -5.02
N ASP A 8 -3.46 1.41 -5.84
CA ASP A 8 -2.72 0.14 -6.02
C ASP A 8 -2.18 -0.39 -4.69
N ALA A 9 -1.50 0.46 -3.90
CA ALA A 9 -1.00 0.10 -2.58
C ALA A 9 -2.12 -0.32 -1.61
N ALA A 10 -3.26 0.38 -1.64
CA ALA A 10 -4.41 0.03 -0.81
C ALA A 10 -5.05 -1.31 -1.20
N ILE A 11 -5.16 -1.59 -2.51
CA ILE A 11 -5.68 -2.86 -3.02
C ILE A 11 -4.79 -4.02 -2.58
N VAL A 12 -3.46 -3.90 -2.71
CA VAL A 12 -2.53 -4.95 -2.28
C VAL A 12 -2.67 -5.26 -0.79
N MET A 13 -2.82 -4.23 0.05
CA MET A 13 -3.04 -4.40 1.50
C MET A 13 -4.34 -5.15 1.80
N ILE A 14 -5.45 -4.75 1.14
CA ILE A 14 -6.75 -5.39 1.35
C ILE A 14 -6.77 -6.82 0.83
N GLU A 15 -6.14 -7.09 -0.31
CA GLU A 15 -6.05 -8.44 -0.86
C GLU A 15 -5.22 -9.36 0.06
N ASN A 16 -4.09 -8.88 0.60
CA ASN A 16 -3.31 -9.67 1.55
C ASN A 16 -4.09 -9.99 2.82
N ALA A 17 -4.81 -9.00 3.36
CA ALA A 17 -5.68 -9.19 4.53
C ALA A 17 -6.81 -10.19 4.26
N HIS A 18 -7.45 -10.13 3.09
CA HIS A 18 -8.49 -11.09 2.72
C HIS A 18 -7.92 -12.51 2.58
N LYS A 19 -6.76 -12.69 1.94
CA LYS A 19 -6.09 -14.00 1.83
C LYS A 19 -5.76 -14.59 3.20
N HIS A 20 -5.36 -13.76 4.17
CA HIS A 20 -5.13 -14.21 5.55
C HIS A 20 -6.41 -14.67 6.26
N LEU A 21 -7.51 -13.93 6.07
CA LEU A 21 -8.80 -14.29 6.65
C LEU A 21 -9.36 -15.58 6.03
N GLU A 22 -9.26 -15.73 4.71
CA GLU A 22 -9.67 -16.94 3.99
C GLU A 22 -8.81 -18.15 4.39
N ALA A 23 -7.49 -17.98 4.50
CA ALA A 23 -6.59 -19.03 4.96
C ALA A 23 -6.93 -19.48 6.40
N TYR A 24 -7.30 -18.54 7.28
CA TYR A 24 -7.73 -18.86 8.64
C TYR A 24 -9.04 -19.65 8.65
N ASP A 25 -10.04 -19.22 7.87
CA ASP A 25 -11.36 -19.87 7.77
C ASP A 25 -11.24 -21.30 7.25
N HIS A 26 -10.39 -21.52 6.23
CA HIS A 26 -10.08 -22.86 5.72
C HIS A 26 -9.37 -23.76 6.75
N ALA A 27 -8.52 -23.19 7.59
CA ALA A 27 -7.81 -23.93 8.63
C ALA A 27 -8.67 -24.23 9.86
N HIS A 28 -9.73 -23.43 10.11
CA HIS A 28 -10.62 -23.55 11.28
C HIS A 28 -12.09 -23.64 10.85
N PRO A 29 -12.47 -24.70 10.12
CA PRO A 29 -13.82 -24.80 9.56
C PRO A 29 -14.87 -24.83 10.67
N GLY A 30 -15.82 -23.90 10.60
CA GLY A 30 -16.95 -23.79 11.54
C GLY A 30 -16.65 -23.02 12.83
N GLU A 31 -15.44 -22.49 13.00
CA GLU A 31 -15.12 -21.59 14.11
C GLU A 31 -15.29 -20.12 13.69
N PRO A 32 -16.20 -19.36 14.31
CA PRO A 32 -16.37 -17.94 13.97
C PRO A 32 -15.12 -17.14 14.36
N ILE A 33 -14.63 -16.32 13.44
CA ILE A 33 -13.51 -15.41 13.70
C ILE A 33 -13.90 -14.39 14.77
N THR A 34 -13.22 -14.42 15.91
CA THR A 34 -13.43 -13.42 16.97
C THR A 34 -12.86 -12.06 16.55
N PRO A 35 -13.39 -10.94 17.07
CA PRO A 35 -12.87 -9.60 16.76
C PRO A 35 -11.38 -9.43 17.08
N ALA A 36 -10.91 -10.03 18.18
CA ALA A 36 -9.49 -10.03 18.56
C ALA A 36 -8.62 -10.75 17.54
N ARG A 37 -9.06 -11.95 17.10
CA ARG A 37 -8.33 -12.74 16.10
C ARG A 37 -8.31 -12.06 14.74
N ARG A 38 -9.42 -11.41 14.35
CA ARG A 38 -9.48 -10.61 13.12
C ARG A 38 -8.43 -9.49 13.12
N TRP A 39 -8.30 -8.76 14.23
CA TRP A 39 -7.28 -7.72 14.37
C TRP A 39 -5.86 -8.25 14.26
N GLU A 40 -5.58 -9.40 14.87
CA GLU A 40 -4.27 -10.05 14.79
C GLU A 40 -3.93 -10.48 13.35
N LEU A 41 -4.88 -11.11 12.64
CA LEU A 41 -4.71 -11.52 11.25
C LEU A 41 -4.46 -10.31 10.33
N VAL A 42 -5.23 -9.23 10.51
CA VAL A 42 -5.03 -7.99 9.75
C VAL A 42 -3.65 -7.38 10.07
N ALA A 43 -3.25 -7.30 11.34
CA ALA A 43 -1.95 -6.76 11.73
C ALA A 43 -0.79 -7.59 11.15
N THR A 44 -0.93 -8.92 11.15
CA THR A 44 0.07 -9.84 10.56
C THR A 44 0.17 -9.62 9.06
N SER A 45 -0.97 -9.60 8.36
CA SER A 45 -1.00 -9.33 6.92
C SER A 45 -0.40 -7.97 6.56
N ALA A 46 -0.60 -6.96 7.40
CA ALA A 46 -0.05 -5.63 7.19
C ALA A 46 1.47 -5.58 7.43
N ALA A 47 2.00 -6.38 8.36
CA ALA A 47 3.43 -6.47 8.62
C ALA A 47 4.21 -7.12 7.46
N GLU A 48 3.57 -8.03 6.72
CA GLU A 48 4.19 -8.70 5.57
C GLU A 48 4.35 -7.78 4.35
N VAL A 49 3.30 -7.04 3.99
CA VAL A 49 3.31 -6.17 2.79
C VAL A 49 3.71 -4.73 3.09
N GLY A 50 3.62 -4.30 4.35
CA GLY A 50 3.88 -2.94 4.80
C GLY A 50 5.26 -2.41 4.37
N PRO A 51 6.38 -3.12 4.63
CA PRO A 51 7.70 -2.68 4.22
C PRO A 51 7.81 -2.49 2.70
N ALA A 52 7.30 -3.43 1.91
CA ALA A 52 7.37 -3.37 0.45
C ALA A 52 6.60 -2.16 -0.11
N LEU A 53 5.37 -1.93 0.38
CA LEU A 53 4.54 -0.80 -0.02
C LEU A 53 5.17 0.54 0.40
N PHE A 54 5.73 0.61 1.61
CA PHE A 54 6.41 1.81 2.11
C PHE A 54 7.63 2.17 1.26
N PHE A 55 8.52 1.21 0.98
CA PHE A 55 9.68 1.46 0.14
C PHE A 55 9.30 1.79 -1.30
N SER A 56 8.25 1.17 -1.84
CA SER A 56 7.72 1.52 -3.16
C SER A 56 7.28 2.99 -3.21
N LEU A 57 6.45 3.41 -2.26
CA LEU A 57 5.98 4.79 -2.19
C LEU A 57 7.13 5.77 -1.98
N LEU A 58 8.10 5.42 -1.13
CA LEU A 58 9.30 6.22 -0.90
C LEU A 58 10.12 6.39 -2.19
N ILE A 59 10.36 5.32 -2.95
CA ILE A 59 11.10 5.39 -4.22
C ILE A 59 10.35 6.26 -5.22
N ILE A 60 9.02 6.12 -5.32
CA ILE A 60 8.18 6.97 -6.17
C ILE A 60 8.36 8.42 -5.76
N THR A 61 8.18 8.77 -4.48
CA THR A 61 8.36 10.15 -4.00
C THR A 61 9.77 10.69 -4.28
N LEU A 62 10.81 9.91 -4.02
CA LEU A 62 12.20 10.31 -4.29
C LEU A 62 12.46 10.52 -5.79
N SER A 63 11.78 9.76 -6.67
CA SER A 63 11.90 9.93 -8.12
C SER A 63 11.33 11.25 -8.65
N PHE A 64 10.45 11.91 -7.88
CA PHE A 64 9.92 13.24 -8.20
C PHE A 64 10.82 14.38 -7.69
N ILE A 65 11.78 14.14 -6.79
CA ILE A 65 12.71 15.18 -6.30
C ILE A 65 13.45 15.91 -7.44
N PRO A 66 14.01 15.21 -8.46
CA PRO A 66 14.69 15.87 -9.56
C PRO A 66 13.82 16.83 -10.38
N VAL A 67 12.48 16.66 -10.36
CA VAL A 67 11.55 17.54 -11.08
C VAL A 67 11.61 18.98 -10.55
N PHE A 68 11.88 19.16 -9.25
CA PHE A 68 12.04 20.49 -8.65
C PHE A 68 13.33 21.20 -9.08
N SER A 69 14.28 20.48 -9.70
CA SER A 69 15.52 21.07 -10.25
C SER A 69 15.34 21.57 -11.69
N LEU A 70 14.18 21.37 -12.32
CA LEU A 70 13.91 21.86 -13.68
C LEU A 70 13.67 23.38 -13.66
N GLU A 71 14.40 24.10 -14.50
CA GLU A 71 14.25 25.55 -14.68
C GLU A 71 13.47 25.90 -15.96
N GLY A 72 13.06 27.16 -16.10
CA GLY A 72 12.43 27.66 -17.32
C GLY A 72 10.97 27.22 -17.50
N GLN A 73 10.58 26.96 -18.75
CA GLN A 73 9.18 26.67 -19.10
C GLN A 73 8.76 25.25 -18.66
N GLU A 74 9.70 24.31 -18.63
CA GLU A 74 9.49 22.92 -18.18
C GLU A 74 9.26 22.85 -16.67
N GLY A 75 10.06 23.58 -15.87
CA GLY A 75 9.86 23.68 -14.43
C GLY A 75 8.49 24.25 -14.03
N LYS A 76 8.00 25.29 -14.73
CA LYS A 76 6.67 25.86 -14.46
C LYS A 76 5.51 24.92 -14.79
N LEU A 77 5.69 24.00 -15.73
CA LEU A 77 4.68 23.03 -16.14
C LEU A 77 4.63 21.81 -15.21
N PHE A 78 5.78 21.37 -14.69
CA PHE A 78 5.89 20.16 -13.87
C PHE A 78 5.94 20.41 -12.36
N ALA A 79 6.28 21.62 -11.90
CA ALA A 79 6.25 21.97 -10.48
C ALA A 79 4.85 21.83 -9.80
N PRO A 80 3.71 22.02 -10.48
CA PRO A 80 2.39 21.74 -9.91
C PRO A 80 2.00 20.25 -9.94
N LEU A 81 2.76 19.41 -10.65
CA LEU A 81 2.48 17.99 -10.89
C LEU A 81 3.28 17.06 -9.94
N ALA A 82 4.44 17.51 -9.48
CA ALA A 82 5.25 16.88 -8.44
C ALA A 82 4.80 17.33 -7.04
#